data_AF-A0A6H1PC44-F1
#
_entry.id   AF-A0A6H1PC44-F1
#
_cell.length_a   1.000
_cell.length_b   1.000
_cell.length_c   1.000
_cell.angle_alpha   90.00
_cell.angle_beta   90.00
_cell.angle_gamma   90.00
#
_symmetry.space_group_name_H-M   'P 1'
#
loop_
_entity.id
_entity.type
_entity.pdbx_description
1 polymer ?
#
loop_
_entity_poly.entity_id
_entity_poly.type
_entity_poly.pdbx_seq_one_letter_code
_entity_poly.pdbx_strand_id
1 'polypeptide(L)'
;MNINIKYKNIIFAFLMAFSMSFFISLILILINRNYDGTFLHAWLKTWSQAFICAFFGAYFFPKVIQKIMKKINFVEKPLINENDILVREQND
;
A
#
# COMPACT_ATOMS: atom_id res chain seq x y z
N MET A 1 4.66 -12.96 -13.42
CA MET A 1 4.37 -13.75 -12.20
C MET A 1 2.87 -13.71 -11.99
N ASN A 2 2.17 -14.82 -12.25
CA ASN A 2 0.71 -14.90 -12.10
C ASN A 2 0.38 -15.12 -10.63
N ILE A 3 -0.29 -14.16 -10.01
CA ILE A 3 -0.66 -14.22 -8.59
C ILE A 3 -2.19 -14.18 -8.51
N ASN A 4 -2.77 -15.03 -7.67
CA ASN A 4 -4.22 -15.12 -7.51
C ASN A 4 -4.78 -13.81 -6.90
N ILE A 5 -5.90 -13.31 -7.45
CA ILE A 5 -6.57 -12.05 -7.08
C ILE A 5 -6.84 -11.93 -5.57
N LYS A 6 -6.99 -13.06 -4.87
CA LYS A 6 -7.23 -13.13 -3.41
C LYS A 6 -6.10 -12.47 -2.60
N TYR A 7 -4.87 -12.53 -3.08
CA TYR A 7 -3.72 -11.95 -2.40
C TYR A 7 -3.48 -10.48 -2.78
N LYS A 8 -4.24 -9.93 -3.73
CA LYS A 8 -4.11 -8.55 -4.18
C LYS A 8 -4.31 -7.56 -3.02
N ASN A 9 -5.35 -7.75 -2.23
CA ASN A 9 -5.64 -6.89 -1.08
C ASN A 9 -4.63 -7.05 0.05
N ILE A 10 -4.20 -8.28 0.36
CA ILE A 10 -3.25 -8.51 1.44
C ILE A 10 -1.86 -7.94 1.11
N ILE A 11 -1.40 -8.09 -0.14
CA ILE A 11 -0.13 -7.53 -0.61
C ILE A 11 -0.21 -6.00 -0.67
N PHE A 12 -1.34 -5.44 -1.13
CA PHE A 12 -1.56 -4.00 -1.14
C PHE A 12 -1.52 -3.41 0.28
N ALA A 13 -2.26 -4.02 1.22
CA ALA A 13 -2.30 -3.59 2.61
C ALA A 13 -0.94 -3.72 3.29
N PHE A 14 -0.24 -4.83 3.06
CA PHE A 14 1.12 -5.03 3.59
C PHE A 14 2.10 -3.98 3.07
N LEU A 15 2.13 -3.75 1.75
CA LEU A 15 3.05 -2.80 1.13
C LEU A 15 2.73 -1.35 1.53
N MET A 16 1.45 -1.02 1.69
CA MET A 16 1.01 0.28 2.19
C MET A 16 1.38 0.49 3.66
N ALA A 17 1.10 -0.49 4.53
CA ALA A 17 1.40 -0.42 5.96
C ALA A 17 2.91 -0.36 6.22
N PHE A 18 3.71 -1.16 5.50
CA PHE A 18 5.17 -1.14 5.57
C PHE A 18 5.75 0.21 5.15
N SER A 19 5.22 0.80 4.08
CA SER A 19 5.67 2.10 3.59
C SER A 19 5.34 3.24 4.56
N MET A 20 4.13 3.22 5.14
CA MET A 20 3.69 4.22 6.11
C MET A 20 4.45 4.12 7.43
N SER A 21 4.69 2.91 7.95
CA SER A 21 5.42 2.73 9.22
C SER A 21 6.88 3.19 9.10
N PHE A 22 7.54 2.89 7.98
CA PHE A 22 8.89 3.35 7.69
C PHE A 22 8.99 4.88 7.66
N PHE A 23 8.03 5.54 6.99
CA PHE A 23 8.00 7.01 6.90
C PHE A 23 7.77 7.68 8.25
N ILE A 24 6.80 7.20 9.04
CA ILE A 24 6.51 7.78 10.36
C ILE A 24 7.70 7.59 11.31
N SER A 25 8.34 6.41 11.30
CA SER A 25 9.54 6.15 12.09
C SER A 25 10.69 7.10 11.73
N LEU A 26 10.91 7.31 10.43
CA LEU A 26 11.94 8.22 9.91
C LEU A 26 11.68 9.68 10.32
N ILE A 27 10.42 10.12 10.23
CA ILE A 27 9.97 11.44 10.69
C ILE A 27 10.27 11.61 12.19
N LEU A 28 9.89 10.64 13.04
CA LEU A 28 10.13 10.70 14.49
C LEU A 28 11.61 10.83 14.84
N ILE A 29 12.50 10.10 14.16
CA ILE A 29 13.94 10.18 14.37
C ILE A 29 14.52 11.53 13.95
N LEU A 30 14.07 12.08 12.81
CA LEU A 30 14.47 13.40 12.33
C LEU A 30 14.09 14.51 13.32
N ILE A 31 12.94 14.36 13.97
CA ILE A 31 12.41 15.29 14.95
C ILE A 31 13.15 15.20 16.29
N ASN A 32 13.47 13.98 16.74
CA ASN A 32 13.97 13.70 18.08
C ASN A 32 15.39 14.24 18.36
N ARG A 33 16.03 14.91 17.40
CA ARG A 33 17.44 15.30 17.50
C ARG A 33 17.73 16.58 18.29
N ASN A 34 16.76 17.43 18.65
CA ASN A 34 17.17 18.75 19.14
C ASN A 34 16.07 19.62 19.77
N TYR A 35 15.71 19.54 21.06
CA TYR A 35 14.91 20.65 21.66
C TYR A 35 15.18 20.97 23.14
N ASP A 36 16.00 21.99 23.34
CA ASP A 36 16.04 22.86 24.52
C ASP A 36 15.39 24.23 24.17
N GLY A 37 14.32 24.61 24.86
CA GLY A 37 13.89 26.01 25.04
C GLY A 37 12.90 26.68 24.06
N THR A 38 12.58 26.12 22.88
CA THR A 38 11.66 26.78 21.89
C THR A 38 10.55 25.86 21.37
N PHE A 39 9.75 25.30 22.28
CA PHE A 39 8.70 24.31 21.99
C PHE A 39 7.74 24.66 20.83
N LEU A 40 7.25 25.90 20.72
CA LEU A 40 6.30 26.26 19.64
C LEU A 40 6.96 26.32 18.26
N HIS A 41 8.16 26.92 18.17
CA HIS A 41 8.91 26.99 16.91
C HIS A 41 9.37 25.58 16.50
N ALA A 42 9.88 24.82 17.48
CA ALA A 42 10.22 23.42 17.35
C ALA A 42 9.09 22.58 16.76
N TRP A 43 7.90 22.75 17.33
CA TRP A 43 6.70 22.01 16.96
C TRP A 43 6.23 22.37 15.55
N LEU A 44 6.16 23.66 15.19
CA LEU A 44 5.77 24.10 13.84
C LEU A 44 6.74 23.63 12.76
N LYS A 45 8.05 23.70 13.03
CA LYS A 45 9.10 23.22 12.10
C LYS A 45 9.05 21.70 11.93
N THR A 46 8.90 20.99 13.04
CA THR A 46 8.72 19.54 13.09
C THR A 46 7.47 19.09 12.33
N TRP A 47 6.34 19.75 12.59
CA TRP A 47 5.06 19.43 11.99
C TRP A 47 5.06 19.68 10.49
N SER A 48 5.59 20.82 10.03
CA SER A 48 5.70 21.11 8.60
C SER A 48 6.61 20.13 7.86
N GLN A 49 7.73 19.73 8.47
CA GLN A 49 8.64 18.75 7.87
C GLN A 49 8.02 17.34 7.81
N ALA A 50 7.31 16.94 8.86
CA ALA A 50 6.53 15.70 8.89
C ALA A 50 5.40 15.72 7.84
N PHE A 51 4.68 16.83 7.71
CA PHE A 51 3.58 17.01 6.77
C PHE A 51 4.06 16.91 5.32
N ILE A 52 5.16 17.59 4.96
CA ILE A 52 5.74 17.52 3.62
C ILE A 52 6.15 16.07 3.30
N CYS A 53 6.88 15.41 4.20
CA CYS A 53 7.25 14.00 4.01
C CYS A 53 6.03 13.08 3.88
N ALA A 54 5.03 13.22 4.75
CA ALA A 54 3.81 12.43 4.71
C ALA A 54 3.02 12.67 3.41
N PHE A 55 2.96 13.91 2.93
CA PHE A 55 2.32 14.26 1.66
C PHE A 55 3.00 13.57 0.48
N PHE A 56 4.34 13.57 0.44
CA PHE A 56 5.11 12.85 -0.56
C PHE A 56 4.88 11.33 -0.47
N GLY A 57 4.87 10.76 0.74
CA GLY A 57 4.55 9.36 0.95
C GLY A 57 3.15 9.01 0.44
N ALA A 58 2.13 9.75 0.88
CA ALA A 58 0.74 9.52 0.50
C ALA A 58 0.47 9.71 -1.00
N TYR A 59 1.22 10.57 -1.69
CA TYR A 59 1.10 10.73 -3.15
C TYR A 59 1.85 9.64 -3.92
N PHE A 60 3.08 9.32 -3.52
CA PHE A 60 3.97 8.45 -4.26
C PHE A 60 3.65 6.96 -4.05
N PHE A 61 3.41 6.53 -2.81
CA PHE A 61 3.21 5.11 -2.51
C PHE A 61 1.98 4.50 -3.19
N PRO A 62 0.78 5.09 -3.15
CA PRO A 62 -0.38 4.50 -3.82
C PRO A 62 -0.15 4.34 -5.33
N LYS A 63 0.49 5.33 -5.97
CA LYS A 63 0.83 5.26 -7.40
C LYS A 63 1.85 4.17 -7.71
N VAL A 64 2.92 4.06 -6.91
CA VAL A 64 3.95 3.02 -7.07
C VAL A 64 3.35 1.64 -6.86
N ILE A 65 2.58 1.46 -5.78
CA ILE A 65 1.94 0.19 -5.45
C ILE A 65 0.94 -0.20 -6.56
N GLN A 66 0.12 0.74 -7.04
CA GLN A 66 -0.79 0.49 -8.18
C GLN A 66 -0.03 0.11 -9.46
N LYS A 67 1.13 0.72 -9.72
CA LYS A 67 1.96 0.40 -10.90
C LYS A 67 2.56 -0.99 -10.79
N ILE A 68 3.01 -1.38 -9.59
CA ILE A 68 3.48 -2.74 -9.28
C ILE A 68 2.33 -3.74 -9.46
N MET A 69 1.14 -3.42 -8.95
CA MET A 69 -0.06 -4.26 -9.10
C MET A 69 -0.49 -4.40 -10.56
N LYS A 70 -0.41 -3.34 -11.38
CA LYS A 70 -0.69 -3.43 -12.83
C LYS A 70 0.29 -4.32 -13.58
N LYS A 71 1.53 -4.43 -13.09
CA LYS A 71 2.57 -5.30 -13.67
C LYS A 71 2.37 -6.77 -13.31
N ILE A 72 1.55 -7.05 -12.30
CA ILE A 72 1.16 -8.41 -11.89
C ILE A 72 -0.11 -8.75 -12.67
N ASN A 73 -0.03 -9.72 -13.58
CA ASN A 73 -1.22 -10.31 -14.17
C ASN A 73 -1.93 -11.12 -13.08
N PHE A 74 -3.00 -10.56 -12.53
CA PHE A 74 -3.91 -11.30 -11.68
C PHE A 74 -4.86 -12.06 -12.59
N VAL A 75 -4.50 -13.30 -12.91
CA VAL A 75 -5.39 -14.21 -13.63
C VAL A 75 -6.40 -14.72 -12.63
N GLU A 76 -7.64 -14.26 -12.76
CA GLU A 76 -8.80 -14.97 -12.24
C GLU A 76 -8.83 -16.30 -12.96
N LYS A 77 -8.56 -17.41 -12.25
CA LYS A 77 -8.81 -18.73 -12.84
C LYS A 77 -10.28 -18.71 -13.24
N PRO A 78 -10.64 -18.93 -14.52
CA PRO A 78 -12.04 -19.04 -14.88
C PRO A 78 -12.61 -20.11 -13.98
N LEU A 79 -13.58 -19.72 -13.14
CA LEU A 79 -14.43 -20.69 -12.49
C LEU A 79 -15.09 -21.40 -13.65
N ILE A 80 -14.66 -22.63 -13.94
CA ILE A 80 -15.44 -23.52 -14.78
C ILE A 80 -16.80 -23.54 -14.08
N ASN A 81 -17.75 -22.86 -14.71
CA ASN A 81 -19.08 -22.70 -14.18
C ASN A 81 -19.60 -24.13 -14.01
N GLU A 82 -19.93 -24.54 -12.80
CA GLU A 82 -20.47 -25.88 -12.54
C GLU A 82 -21.68 -26.15 -13.45
N ASN A 83 -22.40 -25.08 -13.80
CA ASN A 83 -23.48 -25.11 -14.80
C ASN A 83 -23.02 -25.52 -16.21
N ASP A 84 -21.79 -25.21 -16.65
CA ASP A 84 -21.25 -25.66 -17.95
C ASP A 84 -20.90 -27.16 -17.97
N ILE A 85 -20.59 -27.74 -16.82
CA ILE A 85 -20.32 -29.18 -16.69
C ILE A 85 -21.66 -29.94 -16.68
N LEU A 86 -22.65 -29.45 -15.92
CA LEU A 86 -23.98 -30.04 -15.86
C LEU A 86 -24.73 -29.96 -17.20
N VAL A 87 -24.56 -28.89 -17.97
CA VAL A 87 -25.13 -28.77 -19.33
C VAL A 87 -24.49 -29.75 -20.32
N ARG A 88 -23.23 -30.15 -20.11
CA ARG A 88 -22.60 -31.19 -20.94
C ARG A 88 -23.08 -32.58 -20.54
N GLU A 89 -23.15 -32.89 -19.25
CA GLU A 89 -23.68 -34.16 -18.76
C GLU A 89 -25.19 -34.36 -19.03
N GLN A 90 -25.97 -33.28 -19.17
CA GLN A 90 -27.38 -33.40 -19.57
C GLN A 90 -27.59 -33.59 -21.09
N ASN A 91 -26.57 -33.35 -21.91
CA ASN A 91 -26.63 -33.45 -23.36
C ASN A 91 -25.92 -34.69 -23.93
N ASP A 92 -25.34 -35.53 -23.07
CA ASP A 92 -24.75 -36.85 -23.39
C ASP A 92 -25.68 -37.98 -22.89
#